data_AF-A0A6C0LEF5-F1
#
_entry.id   AF-A0A6C0LEF5-F1
#
_cell.length_a   1.000
_cell.length_b   1.000
_cell.length_c   1.000
_cell.angle_alpha   90.00
_cell.angle_beta   90.00
_cell.angle_gamma   90.00
#
_symmetry.space_group_name_H-M   'P 1'
#
loop_
_entity.id
_entity.type
_entity.pdbx_description
1 polymer ?
#
loop_
_entity_poly.entity_id
_entity_poly.type
_entity_poly.pdbx_seq_one_letter_code
_entity_poly.pdbx_strand_id
1 'polypeptide(L)'
;MSYRNFAETKWNNKYLQYILDNPDKEWNYNILSWNPNITFEIVKDNPDIPWDYECLSGNPNITWEIVKANPDIKWDYGFLSFNANITWEIVKANPDKEWNYNILSENPNITWEIAKANPDKQWNYWYLSKNPNITWEIVQDNPDKPWDYYFLSKNPNITWEIVQANPDKPWNYNILSKNPNITWEIVKANLDKQWDYGWLSENPNITWEIVQANPDKPWNYGYLSFNQNITWEIVQDNQHKQWNYSWLSSNPNITWKIVKANPDIPWNYNRLSENTMFKSKEAFIKKEVELIYDFSYRCAITKVIRYLMHPERYLGRKCIMELSNII
;
A
#
# COMPACT_ATOMS: atom_id res chain seq x y z
N MET A 1 -20.27 1.88 10.08
CA MET A 1 -19.14 2.52 9.38
C MET A 1 -18.17 3.03 10.43
N SER A 2 -16.89 2.67 10.37
CA SER A 2 -15.89 3.15 11.34
C SER A 2 -15.61 4.65 11.10
N TYR A 3 -15.15 5.38 12.13
CA TYR A 3 -14.72 6.78 11.94
C TYR A 3 -13.57 6.90 10.95
N ARG A 4 -12.70 5.88 10.86
CA ARG A 4 -11.62 5.82 9.88
C ARG A 4 -12.15 5.75 8.45
N ASN A 5 -13.11 4.85 8.16
CA ASN A 5 -13.69 4.72 6.82
C ASN A 5 -14.33 6.05 6.37
N PHE A 6 -15.01 6.75 7.29
CA PHE A 6 -15.58 8.06 6.98
C PHE A 6 -14.50 9.11 6.64
N ALA A 7 -13.40 9.15 7.40
CA ALA A 7 -12.26 10.02 7.10
C ALA A 7 -11.56 9.65 5.78
N GLU A 8 -11.47 8.36 5.45
CA GLU A 8 -10.93 7.86 4.17
C GLU A 8 -11.80 8.30 2.99
N THR A 9 -13.13 8.19 3.09
CA THR A 9 -14.04 8.70 2.05
C THR A 9 -13.85 10.20 1.81
N LYS A 10 -13.74 11.00 2.88
CA LYS A 10 -13.42 12.43 2.76
C LYS A 10 -12.09 12.68 2.05
N TRP A 11 -11.06 11.89 2.37
CA TRP A 11 -9.77 11.99 1.71
C TRP A 11 -9.86 11.67 0.22
N ASN A 12 -10.50 10.55 -0.14
CA ASN A 12 -10.62 10.10 -1.52
C ASN A 12 -11.33 11.15 -2.39
N ASN A 13 -12.40 11.76 -1.88
CA ASN A 13 -13.07 12.88 -2.55
C ASN A 13 -12.16 14.10 -2.72
N LYS A 14 -11.39 14.45 -1.68
CA LYS A 14 -10.42 15.56 -1.75
C LYS A 14 -9.28 15.26 -2.73
N TYR A 15 -8.85 14.01 -2.82
CA TYR A 15 -7.84 13.54 -3.75
C TYR A 15 -8.32 13.72 -5.20
N LEU A 16 -9.53 13.25 -5.52
CA LEU A 16 -10.13 13.46 -6.83
C LEU A 16 -10.35 14.94 -7.13
N GLN A 17 -10.88 15.71 -6.18
CA GLN A 17 -11.12 17.14 -6.36
C GLN A 17 -9.85 17.88 -6.76
N TYR A 18 -8.69 17.55 -6.16
CA TYR A 18 -7.41 18.13 -6.57
C TYR A 18 -7.13 17.90 -8.06
N ILE A 19 -7.37 16.69 -8.56
CA ILE A 19 -7.15 16.34 -9.97
C ILE A 19 -8.08 17.17 -10.87
N LEU A 20 -9.37 17.23 -10.51
CA LEU A 20 -10.39 17.98 -11.26
C LEU A 20 -10.16 19.50 -11.25
N ASP A 21 -9.63 20.05 -10.15
CA ASP A 21 -9.27 21.46 -10.03
C ASP A 21 -8.05 21.84 -10.88
N ASN A 22 -7.31 20.87 -11.42
CA ASN A 22 -6.09 21.07 -12.19
C ASN A 22 -6.18 20.35 -13.55
N PRO A 23 -7.16 20.69 -14.42
CA PRO A 23 -7.41 19.99 -15.67
C PRO A 23 -6.35 20.26 -16.75
N ASP A 24 -5.51 21.29 -16.57
CA ASP A 24 -4.40 21.63 -17.45
C ASP A 24 -3.19 20.69 -17.30
N LYS A 25 -3.20 19.82 -16.28
CA LYS A 25 -2.11 18.88 -16.01
C LYS A 25 -2.33 17.57 -16.73
N GLU A 26 -1.23 16.96 -17.17
CA GLU A 26 -1.23 15.68 -17.91
C GLU A 26 -1.47 14.47 -16.99
N TRP A 27 -2.66 14.37 -16.41
CA TRP A 27 -3.07 13.24 -15.60
C TRP A 27 -3.24 11.97 -16.46
N ASN A 28 -2.72 10.84 -15.96
CA ASN A 28 -2.93 9.55 -16.57
C ASN A 28 -4.14 8.84 -15.93
N TYR A 29 -5.27 8.82 -16.63
CA TYR A 29 -6.51 8.21 -16.13
C TYR A 29 -6.46 6.68 -16.03
N ASN A 30 -5.65 6.00 -16.84
CA ASN A 30 -5.43 4.56 -16.72
C ASN A 30 -4.73 4.23 -15.39
N ILE A 31 -3.71 5.02 -15.04
CA ILE A 31 -3.01 4.88 -13.75
C ILE A 31 -3.92 5.30 -12.58
N LEU A 32 -4.71 6.38 -12.74
CA LEU A 32 -5.68 6.78 -11.71
C LEU A 32 -6.73 5.70 -11.46
N SER A 33 -7.22 5.01 -12.51
CA SER A 33 -8.10 3.87 -12.37
C SER A 33 -7.54 2.75 -11.49
N TRP A 34 -6.22 2.59 -11.43
CA TRP A 34 -5.57 1.62 -10.54
C TRP A 34 -5.31 2.18 -9.12
N ASN A 35 -5.38 3.50 -8.92
CA ASN A 35 -4.99 4.14 -7.67
C ASN A 35 -5.99 3.82 -6.53
N PRO A 36 -5.51 3.42 -5.33
CA PRO A 36 -6.36 3.08 -4.18
C PRO A 36 -7.17 4.25 -3.60
N ASN A 37 -6.89 5.50 -4.00
CA ASN A 37 -7.74 6.63 -3.64
C ASN A 37 -8.99 6.75 -4.54
N ILE A 38 -9.02 6.05 -5.67
CA ILE A 38 -10.19 5.95 -6.55
C ILE A 38 -10.97 4.70 -6.14
N THR A 39 -12.10 4.91 -5.45
CA THR A 39 -13.02 3.82 -5.08
C THR A 39 -14.07 3.61 -6.17
N PHE A 40 -14.76 2.48 -6.14
CA PHE A 40 -15.82 2.23 -7.11
C PHE A 40 -17.01 3.19 -6.95
N GLU A 41 -17.26 3.73 -5.75
CA GLU A 41 -18.22 4.82 -5.54
C GLU A 41 -17.81 6.07 -6.29
N ILE A 42 -16.54 6.47 -6.22
CA ILE A 42 -16.02 7.60 -7.00
C ILE A 42 -16.23 7.38 -8.50
N VAL A 43 -15.97 6.17 -9.00
CA VAL A 43 -16.16 5.83 -10.40
C VAL A 43 -17.64 5.99 -10.80
N LYS A 44 -18.57 5.48 -10.00
CA LYS A 44 -20.02 5.59 -10.25
C LYS A 44 -20.53 7.02 -10.17
N ASP A 45 -20.04 7.80 -9.21
CA ASP A 45 -20.48 9.18 -8.98
C ASP A 45 -19.91 10.16 -10.04
N ASN A 46 -18.90 9.74 -10.81
CA ASN A 46 -18.24 10.55 -11.83
C ASN A 46 -18.11 9.77 -13.16
N PRO A 47 -19.24 9.46 -13.84
CA PRO A 47 -19.24 8.61 -15.03
C PRO A 47 -18.64 9.28 -16.27
N ASP A 48 -18.54 10.62 -16.28
CA ASP A 48 -17.98 11.38 -17.41
C ASP A 48 -16.44 11.38 -17.42
N ILE A 49 -15.80 10.92 -16.35
CA ILE A 49 -14.35 10.75 -16.31
C ILE A 49 -13.98 9.49 -17.11
N PRO A 50 -12.92 9.53 -17.96
CA PRO A 50 -12.53 8.40 -18.80
C PRO A 50 -11.81 7.32 -17.98
N TRP A 51 -12.52 6.65 -17.08
CA TRP A 51 -12.00 5.54 -16.29
C TRP A 51 -11.67 4.33 -17.18
N ASP A 52 -10.45 3.81 -17.03
CA ASP A 52 -10.05 2.53 -17.61
C ASP A 52 -10.54 1.37 -16.73
N TYR A 53 -11.51 0.60 -17.23
CA TYR A 53 -12.10 -0.54 -16.52
C TYR A 53 -11.20 -1.79 -16.52
N GLU A 54 -10.26 -1.89 -17.46
CA GLU A 54 -9.21 -2.91 -17.43
C GLU A 54 -8.33 -2.63 -16.21
N CYS A 55 -7.79 -1.41 -16.10
CA CYS A 55 -6.97 -1.01 -14.95
C CYS A 55 -7.74 -1.06 -13.61
N LEU A 56 -9.04 -0.71 -13.60
CA LEU A 56 -9.87 -0.86 -12.39
C LEU A 56 -9.96 -2.31 -11.92
N SER A 57 -9.89 -3.29 -12.82
CA SER A 57 -9.92 -4.72 -12.45
C SER A 57 -8.77 -5.08 -11.49
N GLY A 58 -7.63 -4.41 -11.61
CA GLY A 58 -6.48 -4.54 -10.70
C GLY A 58 -6.54 -3.63 -9.46
N ASN A 59 -7.52 -2.73 -9.35
CA ASN A 59 -7.63 -1.77 -8.25
C ASN A 59 -7.99 -2.46 -6.94
N PRO A 60 -7.28 -2.18 -5.83
CA PRO A 60 -7.50 -2.81 -4.53
C PRO A 60 -8.87 -2.51 -3.89
N ASN A 61 -9.63 -1.54 -4.40
CA ASN A 61 -11.01 -1.29 -3.97
C ASN A 61 -12.05 -2.08 -4.77
N ILE A 62 -11.67 -2.77 -5.85
CA ILE A 62 -12.57 -3.66 -6.58
C ILE A 62 -12.61 -5.01 -5.88
N THR A 63 -13.75 -5.30 -5.26
CA THR A 63 -14.03 -6.60 -4.63
C THR A 63 -14.79 -7.51 -5.57
N TRP A 64 -14.82 -8.81 -5.27
CA TRP A 64 -15.61 -9.76 -6.06
C TRP A 64 -17.12 -9.47 -6.00
N GLU A 65 -17.63 -8.88 -4.92
CA GLU A 65 -19.03 -8.43 -4.81
C GLU A 65 -19.32 -7.32 -5.83
N ILE A 66 -18.39 -6.38 -6.01
CA ILE A 66 -18.52 -5.33 -7.03
C ILE A 66 -18.53 -5.96 -8.43
N VAL A 67 -17.62 -6.88 -8.71
CA VAL A 67 -17.57 -7.59 -10.00
C VAL A 67 -18.90 -8.32 -10.28
N LYS A 68 -19.40 -9.10 -9.32
CA LYS A 68 -20.69 -9.82 -9.43
C LYS A 68 -21.88 -8.88 -9.61
N ALA A 69 -21.90 -7.75 -8.90
CA ALA A 69 -23.01 -6.81 -8.93
C ALA A 69 -23.07 -6.00 -10.24
N ASN A 70 -21.99 -6.00 -11.03
CA ASN A 70 -21.87 -5.22 -12.27
C ASN A 70 -21.40 -6.10 -13.43
N PRO A 71 -22.22 -7.08 -13.88
CA PRO A 71 -21.84 -8.06 -14.91
C PRO A 71 -21.70 -7.45 -16.30
N ASP A 72 -22.28 -6.28 -16.55
CA ASP A 72 -22.20 -5.58 -17.84
C ASP A 72 -20.85 -4.89 -18.06
N ILE A 73 -20.06 -4.70 -17.00
CA ILE A 73 -18.69 -4.20 -17.09
C ILE A 73 -17.79 -5.33 -17.59
N LYS A 74 -17.00 -5.05 -18.63
CA LYS A 74 -15.97 -5.96 -19.13
C LYS A 74 -14.76 -5.94 -18.21
N TRP A 75 -14.83 -6.70 -17.12
CA TRP A 75 -13.71 -6.88 -16.20
C TRP A 75 -12.59 -7.71 -16.83
N ASP A 76 -11.35 -7.32 -16.57
CA ASP A 76 -10.16 -8.07 -16.98
C ASP A 76 -9.79 -9.11 -15.92
N TYR A 77 -9.95 -10.39 -16.27
CA TYR A 77 -9.67 -11.49 -15.36
C TYR A 77 -8.18 -11.75 -15.13
N GLY A 78 -7.29 -11.24 -16.00
CA GLY A 78 -5.86 -11.24 -15.79
C GLY A 78 -5.45 -10.28 -14.66
N PHE A 79 -5.99 -9.06 -14.66
CA PHE A 79 -5.77 -8.12 -13.56
C PHE A 79 -6.53 -8.49 -12.28
N LEU A 80 -7.74 -9.08 -12.39
CA LEU A 80 -8.41 -9.65 -11.21
C LEU A 80 -7.59 -10.80 -10.61
N SER A 81 -6.90 -11.62 -11.42
CA SER A 81 -6.00 -12.66 -10.90
C SER A 81 -4.87 -12.10 -10.02
N PHE A 82 -4.43 -10.87 -10.25
CA PHE A 82 -3.44 -10.19 -9.39
C PHE A 82 -4.07 -9.55 -8.14
N ASN A 83 -5.37 -9.26 -8.18
CA ASN A 83 -6.06 -8.47 -7.16
C ASN A 83 -6.17 -9.22 -5.83
N ALA A 84 -5.77 -8.56 -4.73
CA ALA A 84 -5.78 -9.13 -3.39
C ALA A 84 -7.18 -9.40 -2.81
N ASN A 85 -8.26 -8.89 -3.43
CA ASN A 85 -9.63 -9.26 -3.06
C ASN A 85 -10.12 -10.55 -3.72
N ILE A 86 -9.33 -11.14 -4.64
CA ILE A 86 -9.65 -12.42 -5.26
C ILE A 86 -8.99 -13.54 -4.46
N THR A 87 -9.82 -14.34 -3.78
CA THR A 87 -9.38 -15.52 -3.03
C THR A 87 -9.43 -16.78 -3.89
N TRP A 88 -8.76 -17.85 -3.43
CA TRP A 88 -8.82 -19.14 -4.10
C TRP A 88 -10.24 -19.72 -4.16
N GLU A 89 -11.06 -19.50 -3.14
CA GLU A 89 -12.46 -19.94 -3.11
C GLU A 89 -13.28 -19.28 -4.22
N ILE A 90 -13.02 -18.00 -4.50
CA ILE A 90 -13.65 -17.28 -5.62
C ILE A 90 -13.23 -17.91 -6.95
N VAL A 91 -11.92 -18.13 -7.15
CA VAL A 91 -11.39 -18.77 -8.37
C VAL A 91 -12.01 -20.16 -8.57
N LYS A 92 -12.03 -20.98 -7.52
CA LYS A 92 -12.58 -22.34 -7.54
C LYS A 92 -14.09 -22.37 -7.79
N ALA A 93 -14.84 -21.42 -7.25
CA ALA A 93 -16.29 -21.34 -7.43
C ALA A 93 -16.71 -20.81 -8.80
N ASN A 94 -15.80 -20.20 -9.57
CA ASN A 94 -16.08 -19.58 -10.86
C ASN A 94 -15.08 -20.07 -11.93
N PRO A 95 -15.07 -21.39 -12.24
CA PRO A 95 -14.10 -21.98 -13.16
C PRO A 95 -14.35 -21.62 -14.63
N ASP A 96 -15.50 -21.03 -14.95
CA ASP A 96 -15.84 -20.53 -16.29
C ASP A 96 -15.10 -19.23 -16.65
N LYS A 97 -14.51 -18.55 -15.65
CA LYS A 97 -13.77 -17.31 -15.87
C LYS A 97 -12.33 -17.58 -16.27
N GLU A 98 -11.80 -16.71 -17.12
CA GLU A 98 -10.46 -16.81 -17.70
C GLU A 98 -9.37 -16.36 -16.72
N TRP A 99 -9.27 -17.04 -15.57
CA TRP A 99 -8.26 -16.75 -14.57
C TRP A 99 -6.84 -17.04 -15.09
N ASN A 100 -5.93 -16.11 -14.87
CA ASN A 100 -4.53 -16.25 -15.24
C ASN A 100 -3.73 -16.92 -14.10
N TYR A 101 -3.51 -18.23 -14.21
CA TYR A 101 -2.78 -19.01 -13.19
C TYR A 101 -1.33 -18.62 -13.02
N ASN A 102 -0.67 -18.07 -14.05
CA ASN A 102 0.66 -17.50 -13.89
C ASN A 102 0.58 -16.32 -12.91
N ILE A 103 -0.31 -15.36 -13.14
CA ILE A 103 -0.45 -14.19 -12.27
C ILE A 103 -0.95 -14.58 -10.86
N LEU A 104 -1.88 -15.53 -10.77
CA LEU A 104 -2.36 -16.05 -9.47
C LEU A 104 -1.21 -16.62 -8.62
N SER A 105 -0.16 -17.17 -9.22
CA SER A 105 1.01 -17.64 -8.46
C SER A 105 1.69 -16.54 -7.62
N GLU A 106 1.55 -15.27 -7.97
CA GLU A 106 2.04 -14.13 -7.17
C GLU A 106 0.99 -13.62 -6.17
N ASN A 107 -0.29 -13.98 -6.33
CA ASN A 107 -1.37 -13.43 -5.52
C ASN A 107 -1.22 -13.83 -4.04
N PRO A 108 -1.35 -12.89 -3.09
CA PRO A 108 -1.18 -13.14 -1.66
C PRO A 108 -2.25 -14.07 -1.05
N ASN A 109 -3.33 -14.39 -1.75
CA ASN A 109 -4.31 -15.39 -1.32
C ASN A 109 -4.00 -16.81 -1.83
N ILE A 110 -2.95 -17.00 -2.62
CA ILE A 110 -2.48 -18.32 -3.04
C ILE A 110 -1.37 -18.77 -2.08
N THR A 111 -1.67 -19.79 -1.28
CA THR A 111 -0.72 -20.44 -0.37
C THR A 111 -0.05 -21.63 -1.05
N TRP A 112 1.07 -22.09 -0.47
CA TRP A 112 1.71 -23.33 -0.93
C TRP A 112 0.76 -24.53 -0.90
N GLU A 113 -0.07 -24.66 0.14
CA GLU A 113 -1.01 -25.78 0.24
C GLU A 113 -2.07 -25.76 -0.85
N ILE A 114 -2.51 -24.57 -1.28
CA ILE A 114 -3.40 -24.43 -2.45
C ILE A 114 -2.69 -24.92 -3.72
N ALA A 115 -1.46 -24.46 -3.96
CA ALA A 115 -0.69 -24.87 -5.13
C ALA A 115 -0.43 -26.40 -5.15
N LYS A 116 -0.03 -26.95 -4.00
CA LYS A 116 0.24 -28.38 -3.79
C LYS A 116 -1.00 -29.26 -3.97
N ALA A 117 -2.15 -28.81 -3.48
CA ALA A 117 -3.41 -29.55 -3.58
C ALA A 117 -4.03 -29.51 -4.99
N ASN A 118 -3.59 -28.60 -5.86
CA ASN A 118 -4.14 -28.41 -7.21
C ASN A 118 -3.00 -28.46 -8.26
N PRO A 119 -2.30 -29.60 -8.40
CA PRO A 119 -1.14 -29.73 -9.27
C PRO A 119 -1.48 -29.73 -10.77
N ASP A 120 -2.76 -29.86 -11.14
CA ASP A 120 -3.24 -29.75 -12.52
C ASP A 120 -3.21 -28.30 -13.03
N LYS A 121 -3.13 -27.31 -12.13
CA LYS A 121 -3.06 -25.90 -12.50
C LYS A 121 -1.64 -25.52 -12.89
N GLN A 122 -1.54 -24.65 -13.88
CA GLN A 122 -0.26 -24.17 -14.42
C GLN A 122 0.34 -23.09 -13.52
N TRP A 123 0.77 -23.50 -12.31
CA TRP A 123 1.43 -22.59 -11.38
C TRP A 123 2.82 -22.21 -11.89
N ASN A 124 3.13 -20.92 -11.81
CA ASN A 124 4.41 -20.37 -12.18
C ASN A 124 5.34 -20.32 -10.96
N TYR A 125 6.36 -21.18 -10.93
CA TYR A 125 7.29 -21.25 -9.81
C TYR A 125 8.20 -20.03 -9.65
N TRP A 126 8.43 -19.24 -10.70
CA TRP A 126 9.14 -17.96 -10.56
C TRP A 126 8.31 -16.98 -9.71
N TYR A 127 7.00 -16.93 -9.97
CA TYR A 127 6.09 -16.08 -9.22
C TYR A 127 5.76 -16.61 -7.83
N LEU A 128 5.62 -17.94 -7.67
CA LEU A 128 5.55 -18.54 -6.33
C LEU A 128 6.81 -18.23 -5.51
N SER A 129 8.01 -18.29 -6.11
CA SER A 129 9.28 -18.04 -5.41
C SER A 129 9.36 -16.65 -4.76
N LYS A 130 8.71 -15.63 -5.32
CA LYS A 130 8.62 -14.29 -4.71
C LYS A 130 7.34 -14.07 -3.86
N ASN A 131 6.40 -15.01 -3.86
CA ASN A 131 5.13 -14.88 -3.17
C ASN A 131 5.37 -14.86 -1.64
N PRO A 132 4.77 -13.90 -0.90
CA PRO A 132 4.96 -13.77 0.54
C PRO A 132 4.43 -14.95 1.37
N ASN A 133 3.69 -15.89 0.78
CA ASN A 133 3.27 -17.13 1.45
C ASN A 133 4.27 -18.29 1.30
N ILE A 134 5.32 -18.13 0.48
CA ILE A 134 6.39 -19.11 0.38
C ILE A 134 7.48 -18.77 1.39
N THR A 135 7.65 -19.63 2.38
CA THR A 135 8.71 -19.54 3.39
C THR A 135 9.92 -20.38 2.99
N TRP A 136 11.05 -20.18 3.66
CA TRP A 136 12.23 -20.99 3.42
C TRP A 136 12.02 -22.46 3.77
N GLU A 137 11.26 -22.76 4.82
CA GLU A 137 10.92 -24.14 5.21
C GLU A 137 10.15 -24.86 4.10
N ILE A 138 9.20 -24.18 3.44
CA ILE A 138 8.49 -24.74 2.28
C ILE A 138 9.47 -25.09 1.15
N VAL A 139 10.44 -24.22 0.88
CA VAL A 139 11.46 -24.45 -0.15
C VAL A 139 12.34 -25.64 0.22
N GLN A 140 12.76 -25.76 1.48
CA GLN A 140 13.58 -26.85 1.98
C GLN A 140 12.85 -28.20 1.97
N ASP A 141 11.57 -28.22 2.37
CA ASP A 141 10.74 -29.43 2.43
C ASP A 141 10.30 -29.93 1.06
N ASN A 142 10.41 -29.09 0.02
CA ASN A 142 9.98 -29.42 -1.34
C ASN A 142 11.12 -29.13 -2.35
N PRO A 143 12.29 -29.78 -2.22
CA PRO A 143 13.48 -29.46 -3.02
C PRO A 143 13.38 -29.94 -4.47
N ASP A 144 12.41 -30.81 -4.79
CA ASP A 144 12.12 -31.28 -6.14
C ASP A 144 11.43 -30.23 -7.02
N LYS A 145 10.94 -29.15 -6.41
CA LYS A 145 10.25 -28.08 -7.13
C LYS A 145 11.24 -27.09 -7.74
N PRO A 146 10.92 -26.52 -8.92
CA PRO A 146 11.83 -25.63 -9.64
C PRO A 146 11.80 -24.21 -9.04
N TRP A 147 12.15 -24.08 -7.77
CA TRP A 147 12.27 -22.79 -7.09
C TRP A 147 13.32 -21.91 -7.75
N ASP A 148 12.99 -20.65 -7.93
CA ASP A 148 13.86 -19.66 -8.56
C ASP A 148 14.56 -18.82 -7.49
N TYR A 149 15.87 -19.01 -7.35
CA TYR A 149 16.67 -18.32 -6.34
C TYR A 149 16.85 -16.82 -6.60
N TYR A 150 16.70 -16.36 -7.84
CA TYR A 150 16.66 -14.93 -8.13
C TYR A 150 15.40 -14.30 -7.50
N PHE A 151 14.23 -14.94 -7.67
CA PHE A 151 12.98 -14.46 -7.08
C PHE A 151 12.88 -14.72 -5.57
N LEU A 152 13.43 -15.83 -5.05
CA LEU A 152 13.55 -16.06 -3.61
C LEU A 152 14.42 -14.99 -2.95
N SER A 153 15.51 -14.54 -3.60
CA SER A 153 16.35 -13.46 -3.08
C SER A 153 15.57 -12.15 -2.87
N LYS A 154 14.47 -11.94 -3.58
CA LYS A 154 13.55 -10.80 -3.41
C LYS A 154 12.46 -11.04 -2.37
N ASN A 155 12.22 -12.30 -2.00
CA ASN A 155 11.10 -12.69 -1.15
C ASN A 155 11.30 -12.16 0.28
N PRO A 156 10.30 -11.48 0.89
CA PRO A 156 10.41 -10.93 2.24
C PRO A 156 10.53 -11.99 3.35
N ASN A 157 10.31 -13.28 3.06
CA ASN A 157 10.56 -14.36 4.01
C ASN A 157 12.00 -14.88 3.99
N ILE A 158 12.83 -14.44 3.04
CA ILE A 158 14.26 -14.76 3.03
C ILE A 158 14.99 -13.70 3.85
N THR A 159 15.45 -14.09 5.04
CA THR A 159 16.25 -13.25 5.93
C THR A 159 17.75 -13.44 5.69
N TRP A 160 18.56 -12.53 6.21
CA TRP A 160 20.01 -12.67 6.12
C TRP A 160 20.53 -13.92 6.85
N GLU A 161 19.91 -14.32 7.97
CA GLU A 161 20.26 -15.53 8.70
C GLU A 161 20.06 -16.79 7.85
N ILE A 162 18.99 -16.84 7.06
CA ILE A 162 18.74 -17.94 6.10
C ILE A 162 19.83 -17.98 5.04
N VAL A 163 20.18 -16.83 4.45
CA VAL A 163 21.24 -16.72 3.45
C VAL A 163 22.58 -17.18 4.01
N GLN A 164 22.92 -16.74 5.22
CA GLN A 164 24.17 -17.09 5.90
C GLN A 164 24.24 -18.57 6.31
N ALA A 165 23.13 -19.16 6.73
CA ALA A 165 23.05 -20.57 7.11
C ALA A 165 23.09 -21.52 5.91
N ASN A 166 22.78 -21.04 4.69
CA ASN A 166 22.71 -21.84 3.46
C ASN A 166 23.60 -21.26 2.36
N PRO A 167 24.94 -21.18 2.56
CA PRO A 167 25.85 -20.51 1.63
C PRO A 167 26.07 -21.27 0.32
N ASP A 168 25.67 -22.55 0.25
CA ASP A 168 25.74 -23.40 -0.95
C ASP A 168 24.64 -23.06 -1.97
N LYS A 169 23.61 -22.32 -1.56
CA LYS A 169 22.50 -21.94 -2.43
C LYS A 169 22.87 -20.76 -3.31
N PRO A 170 22.36 -20.70 -4.55
CA PRO A 170 22.74 -19.67 -5.53
C PRO A 170 22.00 -18.35 -5.28
N TRP A 171 22.15 -17.78 -4.08
CA TRP A 171 21.57 -16.48 -3.72
C TRP A 171 22.10 -15.37 -4.63
N ASN A 172 21.21 -14.48 -5.06
CA ASN A 172 21.58 -13.34 -5.88
C ASN A 172 21.75 -12.09 -5.00
N TYR A 173 23.00 -11.73 -4.69
CA TYR A 173 23.33 -10.59 -3.83
C TYR A 173 22.91 -9.22 -4.41
N ASN A 174 22.90 -9.08 -5.74
CA ASN A 174 22.35 -7.87 -6.37
C ASN A 174 20.86 -7.72 -6.08
N ILE A 175 20.09 -8.82 -6.04
CA ILE A 175 18.66 -8.78 -5.72
C ILE A 175 18.41 -8.71 -4.22
N LEU A 176 19.21 -9.40 -3.40
CA LEU A 176 19.17 -9.25 -1.94
C LEU A 176 19.37 -7.79 -1.53
N SER A 177 20.15 -7.02 -2.28
CA SER A 177 20.34 -5.58 -2.05
C SER A 177 19.01 -4.79 -1.97
N LYS A 178 17.95 -5.25 -2.66
CA LYS A 178 16.60 -4.66 -2.60
C LYS A 178 15.71 -5.28 -1.50
N ASN A 179 16.11 -6.41 -0.93
CA ASN A 179 15.29 -7.16 0.02
C ASN A 179 15.15 -6.38 1.34
N PRO A 180 13.92 -6.23 1.89
CA PRO A 180 13.67 -5.45 3.10
C PRO A 180 14.30 -6.05 4.38
N ASN A 181 14.82 -7.28 4.34
CA ASN A 181 15.57 -7.88 5.45
C ASN A 181 17.08 -7.58 5.39
N ILE A 182 17.57 -6.92 4.35
CA ILE A 182 18.97 -6.48 4.28
C ILE A 182 19.08 -5.08 4.87
N THR A 183 19.79 -4.96 5.98
CA THR A 183 20.10 -3.68 6.63
C THR A 183 21.50 -3.19 6.25
N TRP A 184 21.78 -1.91 6.53
CA TRP A 184 23.11 -1.37 6.30
C TRP A 184 24.20 -2.05 7.13
N GLU A 185 23.88 -2.49 8.36
CA GLU A 185 24.80 -3.22 9.23
C GLU A 185 25.22 -4.56 8.60
N ILE A 186 24.27 -5.27 7.97
CA ILE A 186 24.54 -6.51 7.23
C ILE A 186 25.49 -6.24 6.07
N VAL A 187 25.20 -5.20 5.26
CA VAL A 187 26.06 -4.82 4.13
C VAL A 187 27.47 -4.47 4.60
N LYS A 188 27.58 -3.67 5.67
CA LYS A 188 28.85 -3.22 6.25
C LYS A 188 29.67 -4.38 6.85
N ALA A 189 29.01 -5.38 7.43
CA ALA A 189 29.68 -6.55 7.99
C ALA A 189 30.14 -7.56 6.92
N ASN A 190 29.58 -7.50 5.71
CA ASN A 190 29.79 -8.48 4.64
C ASN A 190 30.20 -7.82 3.32
N LEU A 191 31.25 -6.99 3.37
CA LEU A 191 31.75 -6.22 2.21
C LEU A 191 32.35 -7.10 1.09
N ASP A 192 32.62 -8.38 1.37
CA ASP A 192 33.08 -9.36 0.38
C ASP A 192 31.97 -9.77 -0.60
N LYS A 193 30.69 -9.51 -0.26
CA LYS A 193 29.56 -9.81 -1.13
C LYS A 193 29.36 -8.73 -2.18
N GLN A 194 28.86 -9.15 -3.34
CA GLN A 194 28.57 -8.26 -4.47
C GLN A 194 27.23 -7.54 -4.24
N TRP A 195 27.24 -6.55 -3.35
CA TRP A 195 26.08 -5.69 -3.12
C TRP A 195 25.92 -4.68 -4.25
N ASP A 196 24.68 -4.46 -4.70
CA ASP A 196 24.33 -3.45 -5.67
C ASP A 196 23.88 -2.18 -4.95
N TYR A 197 24.71 -1.14 -4.98
CA TYR A 197 24.41 0.14 -4.34
C TYR A 197 23.28 0.92 -5.01
N GLY A 198 22.97 0.61 -6.28
CA GLY A 198 21.76 1.11 -6.93
C GLY A 198 20.52 0.53 -6.28
N TRP A 199 20.45 -0.80 -6.13
CA TRP A 199 19.31 -1.44 -5.45
C TRP A 199 19.24 -1.11 -3.95
N LEU A 200 20.39 -0.99 -3.26
CA LEU A 200 20.42 -0.50 -1.88
C LEU A 200 19.88 0.93 -1.78
N SER A 201 20.10 1.78 -2.78
CA SER A 201 19.58 3.15 -2.77
C SER A 201 18.05 3.21 -2.73
N GLU A 202 17.36 2.20 -3.24
CA GLU A 202 15.89 2.07 -3.14
C GLU A 202 15.45 1.33 -1.85
N ASN A 203 16.38 0.67 -1.15
CA ASN A 203 16.05 -0.21 -0.04
C ASN A 203 15.50 0.59 1.16
N PRO A 204 14.38 0.16 1.78
CA PRO A 204 13.74 0.86 2.88
C PRO A 204 14.59 0.98 4.15
N ASN A 205 15.66 0.17 4.30
CA ASN A 205 16.59 0.26 5.42
C ASN A 205 17.78 1.21 5.17
N ILE A 206 17.89 1.79 3.98
CA ILE A 206 18.88 2.84 3.70
C ILE A 206 18.23 4.19 3.96
N THR A 207 18.68 4.87 5.01
CA THR A 207 18.25 6.22 5.37
C THR A 207 19.18 7.27 4.78
N TRP A 208 18.72 8.53 4.76
CA TRP A 208 19.56 9.63 4.32
C TRP A 208 20.82 9.81 5.18
N GLU A 209 20.73 9.57 6.49
CA GLU A 209 21.88 9.64 7.40
C GLU A 209 22.94 8.58 7.05
N ILE A 210 22.53 7.37 6.64
CA ILE A 210 23.44 6.34 6.15
C ILE A 210 24.15 6.82 4.87
N VAL A 211 23.40 7.39 3.93
CA VAL A 211 23.96 7.95 2.69
C VAL A 211 24.97 9.06 2.98
N GLN A 212 24.64 9.98 3.89
CA GLN A 212 25.52 11.09 4.29
C GLN A 212 26.77 10.62 5.03
N ALA A 213 26.65 9.62 5.90
CA ALA A 213 27.77 9.07 6.67
C ALA A 213 28.74 8.22 5.82
N ASN A 214 28.32 7.78 4.63
CA ASN A 214 29.10 6.92 3.75
C ASN A 214 29.15 7.49 2.31
N PRO A 215 29.73 8.70 2.12
CA PRO A 215 29.70 9.41 0.85
C PRO A 215 30.60 8.78 -0.23
N ASP A 216 31.52 7.89 0.16
CA ASP A 216 32.41 7.15 -0.73
C ASP A 216 31.71 6.01 -1.48
N LYS A 217 30.50 5.63 -1.04
CA LYS A 217 29.73 4.57 -1.69
C LYS A 217 28.99 5.10 -2.92
N PRO A 218 28.86 4.29 -3.98
CA PRO A 218 28.26 4.71 -5.25
C PRO A 218 26.73 4.70 -5.18
N TRP A 219 26.16 5.50 -4.28
CA TRP A 219 24.71 5.67 -4.15
C TRP A 219 24.10 6.24 -5.43
N ASN A 220 22.96 5.69 -5.83
CA ASN A 220 22.20 6.14 -6.98
C ASN A 220 21.11 7.13 -6.54
N TYR A 221 21.35 8.43 -6.75
CA TYR A 221 20.41 9.49 -6.40
C TYR A 221 19.09 9.44 -7.20
N GLY A 222 19.12 8.82 -8.37
CA GLY A 222 17.92 8.41 -9.08
C GLY A 222 17.09 7.50 -8.17
N TYR A 223 17.58 6.32 -7.82
CA TYR A 223 16.82 5.36 -6.99
C TYR A 223 16.49 5.89 -5.59
N LEU A 224 17.37 6.70 -4.98
CA LEU A 224 17.05 7.41 -3.74
C LEU A 224 15.82 8.32 -3.89
N SER A 225 15.58 8.89 -5.08
CA SER A 225 14.40 9.72 -5.34
C SER A 225 13.08 8.99 -5.10
N PHE A 226 13.06 7.66 -5.25
CA PHE A 226 11.89 6.82 -4.97
C PHE A 226 11.87 6.29 -3.52
N ASN A 227 12.98 6.37 -2.80
CA ASN A 227 13.11 5.81 -1.46
C ASN A 227 12.25 6.58 -0.44
N GLN A 228 11.47 5.84 0.35
CA GLN A 228 10.56 6.39 1.36
C GLN A 228 11.24 7.16 2.50
N ASN A 229 12.56 7.03 2.66
CA ASN A 229 13.34 7.78 3.64
C ASN A 229 13.84 9.14 3.11
N ILE A 230 13.63 9.43 1.83
CA ILE A 230 13.95 10.74 1.24
C ILE A 230 12.73 11.64 1.32
N THR A 231 12.84 12.71 2.11
CA THR A 231 11.82 13.77 2.22
C THR A 231 12.08 14.90 1.24
N TRP A 232 11.08 15.76 1.03
CA TRP A 232 11.26 16.93 0.19
C TRP A 232 12.29 17.91 0.76
N GLU A 233 12.36 18.06 2.09
CA GLU A 233 13.35 18.91 2.77
C GLU A 233 14.78 18.43 2.47
N ILE A 234 15.02 17.11 2.50
CA ILE A 234 16.32 16.53 2.12
C ILE A 234 16.68 16.91 0.68
N VAL A 235 15.74 16.81 -0.25
CA VAL A 235 15.94 17.20 -1.66
C VAL A 235 16.26 18.69 -1.77
N GLN A 236 15.52 19.55 -1.04
CA GLN A 236 15.72 21.00 -1.04
C GLN A 236 17.09 21.41 -0.47
N ASP A 237 17.54 20.78 0.61
CA ASP A 237 18.83 21.06 1.23
C ASP A 237 20.00 20.52 0.40
N ASN A 238 19.73 19.60 -0.53
CA ASN A 238 20.74 18.89 -1.32
C ASN A 238 20.47 18.97 -2.83
N GLN A 239 20.08 20.15 -3.32
CA GLN A 239 19.74 20.39 -4.75
C GLN A 239 20.89 20.10 -5.72
N HIS A 240 22.13 20.13 -5.26
CA HIS A 240 23.31 19.83 -6.08
C HIS A 240 23.46 18.33 -6.41
N LYS A 241 22.65 17.46 -5.80
CA LYS A 241 22.61 16.02 -6.11
C LYS A 241 21.71 15.77 -7.33
N GLN A 242 22.01 14.71 -8.07
CA GLN A 242 21.30 14.34 -9.29
C GLN A 242 19.98 13.60 -8.97
N TRP A 243 19.03 14.31 -8.38
CA TRP A 243 17.69 13.78 -8.11
C TRP A 243 16.91 13.55 -9.41
N ASN A 244 16.08 12.52 -9.42
CA ASN A 244 15.14 12.23 -10.49
C ASN A 244 13.74 12.70 -10.10
N TYR A 245 13.34 13.88 -10.59
CA TYR A 245 12.03 14.48 -10.29
C TYR A 245 10.83 13.65 -10.78
N SER A 246 11.00 12.84 -11.83
CA SER A 246 9.98 11.89 -12.27
C SER A 246 9.74 10.82 -11.20
N TRP A 247 10.80 10.29 -10.57
CA TRP A 247 10.67 9.31 -9.49
C TRP A 247 10.29 9.92 -8.15
N LEU A 248 10.74 11.15 -7.84
CA LEU A 248 10.22 11.93 -6.71
C LEU A 248 8.71 12.11 -6.82
N SER A 249 8.18 12.30 -8.03
CA SER A 249 6.73 12.46 -8.25
C SER A 249 5.91 11.24 -7.75
N SER A 250 6.48 10.03 -7.75
CA SER A 250 5.85 8.83 -7.18
C SER A 250 6.22 8.59 -5.70
N ASN A 251 7.12 9.38 -5.11
CA ASN A 251 7.58 9.17 -3.74
C ASN A 251 6.48 9.47 -2.72
N PRO A 252 6.25 8.61 -1.71
CA PRO A 252 5.16 8.77 -0.73
C PRO A 252 5.29 10.00 0.18
N ASN A 253 6.46 10.64 0.24
CA ASN A 253 6.68 11.89 0.96
C ASN A 253 6.32 13.14 0.13
N ILE A 254 6.17 13.01 -1.19
CA ILE A 254 5.66 14.11 -2.01
C ILE A 254 4.15 14.22 -1.84
N THR A 255 3.68 15.44 -1.57
CA THR A 255 2.28 15.75 -1.27
C THR A 255 1.74 16.80 -2.22
N TRP A 256 0.42 16.88 -2.37
CA TRP A 256 -0.25 17.98 -3.05
C TRP A 256 0.16 19.38 -2.55
N LYS A 257 0.47 19.51 -1.26
CA LYS A 257 0.98 20.78 -0.70
C LYS A 257 2.36 21.11 -1.26
N ILE A 258 3.25 20.12 -1.36
CA ILE A 258 4.60 20.29 -1.91
C ILE A 258 4.52 20.62 -3.40
N VAL A 259 3.73 19.88 -4.17
CA VAL A 259 3.55 20.12 -5.61
C VAL A 259 3.04 21.55 -5.86
N LYS A 260 2.02 22.00 -5.13
CA LYS A 260 1.48 23.36 -5.23
C LYS A 260 2.46 24.45 -4.82
N ALA A 261 3.28 24.20 -3.80
CA ALA A 261 4.24 25.18 -3.29
C ALA A 261 5.49 25.33 -4.17
N ASN A 262 5.73 24.39 -5.09
CA ASN A 262 6.94 24.34 -5.92
C ASN A 262 6.56 24.14 -7.40
N PRO A 263 5.90 25.14 -8.03
CA PRO A 263 5.41 25.01 -9.41
C PRO A 263 6.52 24.97 -10.47
N ASP A 264 7.72 25.46 -10.16
CA ASP A 264 8.87 25.48 -11.07
C ASP A 264 9.57 24.11 -11.18
N ILE A 265 9.25 23.18 -10.28
CA ILE A 265 9.79 21.82 -10.32
C ILE A 265 9.07 21.05 -11.43
N PRO A 266 9.81 20.32 -12.30
CA PRO A 266 9.22 19.55 -13.38
C PRO A 266 8.58 18.25 -12.85
N TRP A 267 7.49 18.38 -12.10
CA TRP A 267 6.73 17.25 -11.60
C TRP A 267 6.16 16.43 -12.76
N ASN A 268 6.31 15.12 -12.68
CA ASN A 268 5.75 14.20 -13.65
C ASN A 268 4.32 13.83 -13.22
N TYR A 269 3.31 14.38 -13.92
CA TYR A 269 1.91 14.17 -13.57
C TYR A 269 1.40 12.75 -13.84
N ASN A 270 2.00 12.03 -14.80
CA ASN A 270 1.76 10.60 -14.99
C ASN A 270 2.22 9.79 -13.75
N ARG A 271 3.33 10.17 -13.12
CA ARG A 271 3.82 9.58 -11.86
C ARG A 271 3.04 10.07 -10.64
N LEU A 272 2.57 11.31 -10.63
CA LEU A 272 1.66 11.80 -9.59
C LEU A 272 0.29 11.11 -9.63
N SER A 273 -0.18 10.64 -10.79
CA SER A 273 -1.38 9.79 -10.89
C SER A 273 -1.24 8.47 -10.12
N GLU A 274 -0.03 7.92 -10.04
CA GLU A 274 0.29 6.70 -9.28
C GLU A 274 0.39 6.98 -7.77
N ASN A 275 0.81 8.19 -7.41
CA ASN A 275 1.10 8.55 -6.03
C ASN A 275 -0.16 8.58 -5.16
N THR A 276 -0.19 7.74 -4.12
CA THR A 276 -1.32 7.65 -3.19
C THR A 276 -1.36 8.79 -2.17
N MET A 277 -0.32 9.63 -2.16
CA MET A 277 -0.12 10.74 -1.23
C MET A 277 -0.10 10.25 0.23
N PHE A 278 0.40 9.02 0.43
CA PHE A 278 0.26 8.20 1.65
C PHE A 278 0.48 8.96 2.96
N LYS A 279 1.61 9.67 3.10
CA LYS A 279 1.92 10.39 4.35
C LYS A 279 0.90 11.49 4.65
N SER A 280 0.49 12.25 3.64
CA SER A 280 -0.53 13.28 3.81
C SER A 280 -1.94 12.71 4.01
N LYS A 281 -2.25 11.57 3.40
CA LYS A 281 -3.47 10.79 3.63
C LYS A 281 -3.56 10.35 5.09
N GLU A 282 -2.54 9.69 5.62
CA GLU A 282 -2.52 9.23 7.02
C GLU A 282 -2.61 10.40 8.01
N ALA A 283 -1.87 11.50 7.76
CA ALA A 283 -1.96 12.69 8.60
C ALA A 283 -3.37 13.31 8.58
N PHE A 284 -4.03 13.36 7.42
CA PHE A 284 -5.40 13.83 7.29
C PHE A 284 -6.39 12.93 8.02
N ILE A 285 -6.32 11.61 7.79
CA ILE A 285 -7.21 10.64 8.42
C ILE A 285 -7.08 10.70 9.95
N LYS A 286 -5.84 10.72 10.47
CA LYS A 286 -5.60 10.85 11.91
C LYS A 286 -6.28 12.08 12.49
N LYS A 287 -6.08 13.24 11.87
CA LYS A 287 -6.68 14.51 12.31
C LYS A 287 -8.22 14.48 12.24
N GLU A 288 -8.79 13.97 11.16
CA GLU A 288 -10.26 13.86 11.01
C GLU A 288 -10.86 12.93 12.05
N VAL A 289 -10.21 11.78 12.31
CA VAL A 289 -10.65 10.83 13.33
C VAL A 289 -10.62 11.48 14.71
N GLU A 290 -9.54 12.19 15.08
CA GLU A 290 -9.45 12.95 16.34
C GLU A 290 -10.57 13.99 16.48
N LEU A 291 -10.88 14.72 15.41
CA LEU A 291 -11.98 15.71 15.40
C LEU A 291 -13.36 15.04 15.60
N ILE A 292 -13.59 13.91 14.95
CA ILE A 292 -14.85 13.16 15.08
C ILE A 292 -15.00 12.61 16.50
N TYR A 293 -13.92 12.11 17.10
CA TYR A 293 -13.92 11.66 18.48
C TYR A 293 -14.22 12.81 19.46
N ASP A 294 -13.53 13.95 19.35
CA ASP A 294 -13.78 15.12 20.20
C ASP A 294 -15.23 15.61 20.06
N PHE A 295 -15.73 15.72 18.82
CA PHE A 295 -17.12 16.11 18.57
C PHE A 295 -18.11 15.12 19.21
N SER A 296 -17.92 13.83 18.96
CA SER A 296 -18.79 12.77 19.51
C SER A 296 -18.79 12.77 21.04
N TYR A 297 -17.62 12.98 21.64
CA TYR A 297 -17.44 13.10 23.08
C TYR A 297 -18.17 14.32 23.65
N ARG A 298 -18.03 15.50 23.04
CA ARG A 298 -18.75 16.72 23.44
C ARG A 298 -20.26 16.57 23.30
N CYS A 299 -20.74 15.93 22.24
CA CYS A 299 -22.16 15.62 22.06
C CYS A 299 -22.67 14.67 23.14
N ALA A 300 -21.91 13.64 23.50
CA ALA A 300 -22.26 12.71 24.57
C ALA A 300 -22.34 13.42 25.93
N ILE A 301 -21.33 14.24 26.27
CA ILE A 301 -21.36 15.09 27.48
C ILE A 301 -22.58 16.00 27.48
N THR A 302 -22.86 16.67 26.37
CA THR A 302 -24.00 17.59 26.27
C THR A 302 -25.32 16.85 26.50
N LYS A 303 -25.48 15.64 25.93
CA LYS A 303 -26.66 14.79 26.17
C LYS A 303 -26.75 14.36 27.64
N VAL A 304 -25.65 13.97 28.27
CA VAL A 304 -25.60 13.59 29.69
C VAL A 304 -25.94 14.78 30.59
N ILE A 305 -25.38 15.97 30.32
CA ILE A 305 -25.70 17.20 31.06
C ILE A 305 -27.17 17.55 30.89
N ARG A 306 -27.71 17.55 29.66
CA ARG A 306 -29.15 17.79 29.43
C ARG A 306 -30.03 16.80 30.19
N TYR A 307 -29.64 15.53 30.22
CA TYR A 307 -30.32 14.52 31.01
C TYR A 307 -30.17 14.73 32.53
N LEU A 308 -29.01 15.21 33.02
CA LEU A 308 -28.78 15.56 34.43
C LEU A 308 -29.57 16.79 34.88
N MET A 309 -29.68 17.77 34.00
CA MET A 309 -30.33 19.05 34.25
C MET A 309 -31.83 19.05 33.91
N HIS A 310 -32.40 17.90 33.51
CA HIS A 310 -33.81 17.80 33.17
C HIS A 310 -34.68 18.09 34.42
N PRO A 311 -35.66 19.02 34.36
CA PRO A 311 -36.46 19.43 35.52
C PRO A 311 -37.16 18.26 36.24
N GLU A 312 -37.59 17.25 35.49
CA GLU A 312 -38.24 16.06 36.03
C GLU A 312 -37.28 15.08 36.72
N ARG A 313 -35.96 15.25 36.56
CA ARG A 313 -34.97 14.42 37.27
C ARG A 313 -34.79 14.85 38.73
N TYR A 314 -34.97 16.15 39.01
CA TYR A 314 -35.09 16.65 40.38
C TYR A 314 -36.36 16.11 41.06
N LEU A 315 -37.48 16.08 40.33
CA LEU A 315 -38.73 15.47 40.80
C LEU A 315 -38.57 13.95 41.05
N GLY A 316 -37.89 13.23 40.15
CA GLY A 316 -37.63 11.80 40.32
C GLY A 316 -36.76 11.46 41.54
N ARG A 317 -35.69 12.24 41.81
CA ARG A 317 -34.88 12.05 43.03
C ARG A 317 -35.64 12.45 44.30
N LYS A 318 -36.46 13.50 44.26
CA LYS A 318 -37.26 13.95 45.40
C LYS A 318 -38.38 12.96 45.74
N CYS A 319 -39.07 12.42 44.74
CA CYS A 319 -40.05 11.34 44.95
C CYS A 319 -39.40 10.05 45.48
N ILE A 320 -38.19 9.69 45.02
CA ILE A 320 -37.47 8.51 45.57
C ILE A 320 -37.03 8.75 47.01
N MET A 321 -36.56 9.95 47.37
CA MET A 321 -36.21 10.31 48.75
C MET A 321 -37.43 10.40 49.68
N GLU A 322 -38.57 10.91 49.18
CA GLU A 322 -39.81 10.97 49.94
C GLU A 322 -40.42 9.57 50.12
N LEU A 323 -40.28 8.67 49.14
CA LEU A 323 -40.68 7.25 49.25
C LEU A 323 -39.76 6.44 50.17
N SER A 324 -38.46 6.73 50.22
CA SER A 324 -37.52 6.05 51.14
C SER A 324 -37.65 6.47 52.60
N ASN A 325 -38.41 7.52 52.91
CA ASN A 325 -38.78 7.90 54.28
C ASN A 325 -40.16 7.37 54.69
N ILE A 326 -40.82 6.61 53.82
CA ILE A 326 -42.14 5.96 54.02
C ILE A 326 -41.99 4.43 54.14
N ILE A 327 -40.78 3.89 53.91
CA ILE A 327 -40.36 2.50 54.21
C ILE A 327 -39.41 2.58 55.40
#